data_AF-A0A1R3V6U0-F1
#
_entry.id   AF-A0A1R3V6U0-F1
#
_cell.length_a   1.000
_cell.length_b   1.000
_cell.length_c   1.000
_cell.angle_alpha   90.00
_cell.angle_beta   90.00
_cell.angle_gamma   90.00
#
_symmetry.space_group_name_H-M   'P 1'
#
loop_
_entity.id
_entity.type
_entity.pdbx_description
1 polymer ?
#
loop_
_entity_poly.entity_id
_entity_poly.type
_entity_poly.pdbx_seq_one_letter_code
_entity_poly.pdbx_strand_id
1 'polypeptide(L)'
;MSKYLNEQNSVETVLARMGDGTNARLRTVMESLINHLHGFIRDVELTEAEWEIAIAFLTRTGQMCSDTRQEFILLSDVLGVSMLVDAINHRRPTGATENTVFGPFHVDGSPERQMGDNINLDGKGELCLYEGRVLDLDGNPIDNAYVDVWSDNDEGFYDVQQPDIQPPFNNRGIFRAGVDGRYSFVGIKPTSYPIPNDGPVGQMLEQLERHPFRPAHVHFLVGANGYDRLCTHIFVAGDPYLESDSVFGVKDMLIVAFEPLVDATTKWKAKFDFVLKRL
;
A
#
# COMPACT_ATOMS: atom_id res chain seq x y z
N MET A 1 16.57 13.36 -42.11
CA MET A 1 17.00 12.29 -41.16
C MET A 1 16.57 10.94 -41.71
N SER A 2 17.27 9.86 -41.32
CA SER A 2 16.90 8.48 -41.69
C SER A 2 15.48 8.17 -41.23
N LYS A 3 14.69 7.45 -42.06
CA LYS A 3 13.37 6.89 -41.67
C LYS A 3 13.51 5.60 -40.83
N TYR A 4 14.72 5.05 -40.78
CA TYR A 4 15.03 3.84 -40.02
C TYR A 4 15.58 4.22 -38.65
N LEU A 5 15.28 3.35 -37.68
CA LEU A 5 15.70 3.51 -36.29
C LEU A 5 17.23 3.37 -36.19
N ASN A 6 17.87 4.31 -35.52
CA ASN A 6 19.23 4.27 -35.02
C ASN A 6 19.28 4.88 -33.62
N GLU A 7 20.44 4.85 -32.98
CA GLU A 7 20.62 5.34 -31.62
C GLU A 7 20.20 6.82 -31.43
N GLN A 8 20.62 7.68 -32.37
CA GLN A 8 20.37 9.12 -32.28
C GLN A 8 18.89 9.49 -32.50
N ASN A 9 18.16 8.76 -33.34
CA ASN A 9 16.77 9.08 -33.71
C ASN A 9 15.73 8.08 -33.14
N SER A 10 16.11 7.21 -32.21
CA SER A 10 15.29 6.07 -31.78
C SER A 10 13.92 6.49 -31.25
N VAL A 11 13.88 7.47 -30.35
CA VAL A 11 12.64 8.02 -29.79
C VAL A 11 11.76 8.61 -30.89
N GLU A 12 12.28 9.54 -31.69
CA GLU A 12 11.52 10.18 -32.78
C GLU A 12 10.92 9.15 -33.74
N THR A 13 11.70 8.13 -34.08
CA THR A 13 11.28 7.06 -34.99
C THR A 13 10.15 6.21 -34.41
N VAL A 14 10.17 5.90 -33.11
CA VAL A 14 9.10 5.15 -32.46
C VAL A 14 7.85 6.01 -32.32
N LEU A 15 7.98 7.26 -31.87
CA LEU A 15 6.85 8.17 -31.66
C LEU A 15 6.13 8.51 -32.97
N ALA A 16 6.87 8.64 -34.08
CA ALA A 16 6.31 8.90 -35.40
C ALA A 16 5.34 7.80 -35.90
N ARG A 17 5.29 6.63 -35.25
CA ARG A 17 4.37 5.54 -35.60
C ARG A 17 3.00 5.63 -34.92
N MET A 18 2.81 6.55 -33.98
CA MET A 18 1.50 6.75 -33.35
C MET A 18 0.53 7.49 -34.29
N GLY A 19 -0.53 6.81 -34.74
CA GLY A 19 -1.49 7.37 -35.68
C GLY A 19 -2.33 8.53 -35.12
N ASP A 20 -2.81 9.40 -36.01
CA ASP A 20 -3.53 10.65 -35.66
C ASP A 20 -4.79 10.42 -34.80
N GLY A 21 -5.43 9.26 -34.91
CA GLY A 21 -6.60 8.89 -34.11
C GLY A 21 -6.30 8.44 -32.67
N THR A 22 -5.05 8.48 -32.23
CA THR A 22 -4.67 8.06 -30.87
C THR A 22 -5.31 8.98 -29.83
N ASN A 23 -5.92 8.39 -28.78
CA ASN A 23 -6.45 9.14 -27.65
C ASN A 23 -5.38 10.10 -27.08
N ALA A 24 -5.76 11.36 -26.87
CA ALA A 24 -4.83 12.41 -26.47
C ALA A 24 -4.08 12.08 -25.16
N ARG A 25 -4.77 11.52 -24.15
CA ARG A 25 -4.13 11.18 -22.88
C ARG A 25 -3.20 9.98 -23.02
N LEU A 26 -3.62 8.94 -23.74
CA LEU A 26 -2.78 7.78 -24.02
C LEU A 26 -1.50 8.21 -24.76
N ARG A 27 -1.63 9.09 -25.76
CA ARG A 27 -0.49 9.67 -26.48
C ARG A 27 0.48 10.34 -25.52
N THR A 28 0.01 11.23 -24.63
CA THR A 28 0.87 11.89 -23.64
C THR A 28 1.62 10.87 -22.76
N VAL A 29 0.94 9.82 -22.28
CA VAL A 29 1.55 8.79 -21.42
C VAL A 29 2.62 8.00 -22.19
N MET A 30 2.29 7.53 -23.39
CA MET A 30 3.21 6.72 -24.21
C MET A 30 4.41 7.53 -24.69
N GLU A 31 4.21 8.79 -25.07
CA GLU A 31 5.31 9.71 -25.42
C GLU A 31 6.31 9.83 -24.27
N SER A 32 5.81 10.13 -23.06
CA SER A 32 6.66 10.23 -21.87
C SER A 32 7.39 8.92 -21.57
N LEU A 33 6.67 7.79 -21.57
CA LEU A 33 7.24 6.47 -21.27
C LEU A 33 8.35 6.10 -22.26
N ILE A 34 8.11 6.25 -23.57
CA ILE A 34 9.09 5.91 -24.61
C ILE A 34 10.32 6.81 -24.49
N ASN A 35 10.15 8.11 -24.20
CA ASN A 35 11.25 9.02 -23.95
C ASN A 35 12.14 8.56 -22.78
N HIS A 36 11.54 8.27 -21.62
CA HIS A 36 12.29 7.84 -20.44
C HIS A 36 12.92 6.46 -20.61
N LEU A 37 12.23 5.51 -21.23
CA LEU A 37 12.75 4.16 -21.45
C LEU A 37 13.96 4.16 -22.39
N HIS A 38 13.88 4.85 -23.53
CA HIS A 38 15.02 4.99 -24.44
C HIS A 38 16.14 5.84 -23.83
N GLY A 39 15.79 6.81 -22.99
CA GLY A 39 16.75 7.58 -22.18
C GLY A 39 17.56 6.66 -21.26
N PHE A 40 16.88 5.83 -20.46
CA PHE A 40 17.49 4.85 -19.56
C PHE A 40 18.41 3.88 -20.32
N ILE A 41 17.93 3.27 -21.41
CA ILE A 41 18.72 2.31 -22.20
C ILE A 41 20.04 2.92 -22.70
N ARG A 42 20.04 4.19 -23.13
CA ARG A 42 21.25 4.89 -23.56
C ARG A 42 22.14 5.28 -22.40
N ASP A 43 21.57 5.74 -21.30
CA ASP A 43 22.30 6.19 -20.11
C ASP A 43 23.19 5.07 -19.55
N VAL A 44 22.66 3.84 -19.51
CA VAL A 44 23.39 2.67 -18.99
C VAL A 44 24.08 1.84 -20.07
N GLU A 45 23.98 2.21 -21.34
CA GLU A 45 24.47 1.43 -22.49
C GLU A 45 24.05 -0.05 -22.43
N LEU A 46 22.75 -0.30 -22.18
CA LEU A 46 22.22 -1.64 -21.87
C LEU A 46 22.65 -2.69 -22.92
N THR A 47 23.31 -3.75 -22.47
CA THR A 47 23.80 -4.82 -23.34
C THR A 47 22.69 -5.80 -23.74
N GLU A 48 22.92 -6.59 -24.80
CA GLU A 48 21.99 -7.64 -25.22
C GLU A 48 21.76 -8.69 -24.12
N ALA A 49 22.83 -9.07 -23.41
CA ALA A 49 22.74 -10.02 -22.30
C ALA A 49 21.92 -9.47 -21.13
N GLU A 50 22.10 -8.20 -20.74
CA GLU A 50 21.28 -7.56 -19.71
C GLU A 50 19.83 -7.41 -20.15
N TRP A 51 19.60 -7.12 -21.43
CA TRP A 51 18.25 -7.09 -22.00
C TRP A 51 17.55 -8.45 -21.92
N GLU A 52 18.25 -9.56 -22.23
CA GLU A 52 17.70 -10.91 -22.07
C GLU A 52 17.31 -11.21 -20.62
N ILE A 53 18.14 -10.80 -19.65
CA ILE A 53 17.85 -10.92 -18.22
C ILE A 53 16.59 -10.12 -17.86
N ALA A 54 16.47 -8.87 -18.33
CA ALA A 54 15.31 -8.02 -18.07
C ALA A 54 14.02 -8.59 -18.67
N ILE A 55 14.06 -9.12 -19.89
CA ILE A 55 12.92 -9.79 -20.52
C ILE A 55 12.52 -11.05 -19.74
N ALA A 56 13.48 -11.87 -19.34
CA ALA A 56 13.22 -13.06 -18.53
C ALA A 56 12.63 -12.69 -17.15
N PHE A 57 13.12 -11.62 -16.53
CA PHE A 57 12.58 -11.08 -15.29
C PHE A 57 11.11 -10.69 -15.42
N LEU A 58 10.78 -9.80 -16.37
CA LEU A 58 9.40 -9.34 -16.60
C LEU A 58 8.46 -10.49 -16.98
N THR A 59 8.95 -11.46 -17.74
CA THR A 59 8.20 -12.68 -18.10
C THR A 59 7.83 -13.48 -16.85
N ARG A 60 8.80 -13.75 -15.97
CA ARG A 60 8.56 -14.48 -14.71
C ARG A 60 7.67 -13.68 -13.75
N THR A 61 7.81 -12.36 -13.69
CA THR A 61 6.91 -11.49 -12.91
C THR A 61 5.47 -11.66 -13.36
N GLY A 62 5.21 -11.65 -14.67
CA GLY A 62 3.87 -11.92 -15.21
C GLY A 62 3.36 -13.33 -14.90
N GLN A 63 4.21 -14.35 -15.03
CA GLN A 63 3.85 -15.75 -14.76
C GLN A 63 3.53 -16.03 -13.29
N MET A 64 4.03 -15.20 -12.36
CA MET A 64 3.74 -15.32 -10.93
C MET A 64 2.48 -14.59 -10.47
N CYS A 65 1.86 -13.80 -11.35
CA CYS A 65 0.58 -13.18 -11.05
C CYS A 65 -0.56 -14.22 -11.08
N SER A 66 -1.45 -14.15 -10.11
CA SER A 66 -2.66 -14.95 -9.95
C SER A 66 -3.80 -14.09 -9.37
N ASP A 67 -4.95 -14.70 -9.07
CA ASP A 67 -6.08 -14.00 -8.44
C ASP A 67 -5.75 -13.51 -7.01
N THR A 68 -4.79 -14.14 -6.34
CA THR A 68 -4.38 -13.82 -4.96
C THR A 68 -2.95 -13.28 -4.84
N ARG A 69 -2.20 -13.21 -5.95
CA ARG A 69 -0.83 -12.68 -5.99
C ARG A 69 -0.65 -11.75 -7.18
N GLN A 70 -0.18 -10.54 -6.93
CA GLN A 70 0.08 -9.55 -7.99
C GLN A 70 1.55 -9.11 -7.97
N GLU A 71 2.42 -9.90 -8.59
CA GLU A 71 3.88 -9.67 -8.60
C GLU A 71 4.25 -8.37 -9.35
N PHE A 72 3.47 -7.93 -10.35
CA PHE A 72 3.67 -6.61 -10.99
C PHE A 72 3.32 -5.43 -10.07
N ILE A 73 2.31 -5.58 -9.20
CA ILE A 73 2.02 -4.59 -8.16
C ILE A 73 3.16 -4.58 -7.16
N LEU A 74 3.63 -5.76 -6.73
CA LEU A 74 4.77 -5.85 -5.82
C LEU A 74 6.05 -5.22 -6.41
N LEU A 75 6.31 -5.41 -7.71
CA LEU A 75 7.40 -4.74 -8.42
C LEU A 75 7.24 -3.21 -8.39
N SER A 76 6.02 -2.71 -8.63
CA SER A 76 5.69 -1.29 -8.51
C SER A 76 5.94 -0.76 -7.09
N ASP A 77 5.56 -1.53 -6.07
CA ASP A 77 5.73 -1.19 -4.66
C ASP A 77 7.21 -1.04 -4.28
N VAL A 78 8.03 -2.06 -4.59
CA VAL A 78 9.45 -2.06 -4.19
C VAL A 78 10.32 -1.10 -5.01
N LEU A 79 9.83 -0.61 -6.14
CA LEU A 79 10.45 0.45 -6.93
C LEU A 79 9.93 1.85 -6.54
N GLY A 80 9.03 1.94 -5.55
CA GLY A 80 8.45 3.20 -5.08
C GLY A 80 7.45 3.83 -6.05
N VAL A 81 7.08 3.13 -7.13
CA VAL A 81 6.13 3.62 -8.15
C VAL A 81 4.74 3.77 -7.56
N SER A 82 4.28 2.81 -6.76
CA SER A 82 2.95 2.86 -6.13
C SER A 82 2.82 4.06 -5.19
N MET A 83 3.84 4.32 -4.37
CA MET A 83 3.88 5.50 -3.49
C MET A 83 3.95 6.81 -4.26
N LEU A 84 4.70 6.85 -5.36
CA LEU A 84 4.77 8.05 -6.19
C LEU A 84 3.42 8.36 -6.87
N VAL A 85 2.74 7.33 -7.37
CA VAL A 85 1.38 7.46 -7.93
C VAL A 85 0.41 7.97 -6.87
N ASP A 86 0.46 7.41 -5.65
CA ASP A 86 -0.36 7.87 -4.53
C ASP A 86 -0.10 9.36 -4.21
N ALA A 87 1.18 9.74 -4.03
CA ALA A 87 1.57 11.09 -3.68
C ALA A 87 1.14 12.14 -4.72
N ILE A 88 1.16 11.79 -6.01
CA ILE A 88 0.73 12.69 -7.10
C ILE A 88 -0.79 12.88 -7.08
N ASN A 89 -1.55 11.79 -6.92
CA ASN A 89 -3.01 11.80 -7.09
C ASN A 89 -3.76 12.20 -5.82
N HIS A 90 -3.16 12.02 -4.64
CA HIS A 90 -3.80 12.31 -3.36
C HIS A 90 -3.07 13.38 -2.57
N ARG A 91 -2.79 14.52 -3.22
CA ARG A 91 -2.30 15.72 -2.55
C ARG A 91 -3.35 16.22 -1.55
N ARG A 92 -3.03 16.07 -0.28
CA ARG A 92 -3.90 16.48 0.83
C ARG A 92 -3.49 17.85 1.38
N PRO A 93 -4.45 18.69 1.77
CA PRO A 93 -4.13 19.95 2.44
C PRO A 93 -3.49 19.67 3.80
N THR A 94 -2.70 20.63 4.30
CA THR A 94 -2.10 20.55 5.64
C THR A 94 -3.18 20.27 6.69
N GLY A 95 -2.91 19.29 7.56
CA GLY A 95 -3.82 18.86 8.63
C GLY A 95 -4.68 17.66 8.28
N ALA A 96 -4.90 17.34 6.99
CA ALA A 96 -5.55 16.08 6.61
C ALA A 96 -4.58 14.90 6.79
N THR A 97 -5.10 13.74 7.21
CA THR A 97 -4.30 12.52 7.35
C THR A 97 -3.75 12.11 6.00
N GLU A 98 -2.45 11.80 5.94
CA GLU A 98 -1.78 11.40 4.70
C GLU A 98 -2.22 10.02 4.21
N ASN A 99 -2.22 9.83 2.88
CA ASN A 99 -2.42 8.50 2.30
C ASN A 99 -1.11 7.71 2.27
N THR A 100 -1.22 6.40 2.08
CA THR A 100 -0.10 5.52 1.71
C THR A 100 -0.64 4.36 0.87
N VAL A 101 0.25 3.49 0.35
CA VAL A 101 -0.11 2.39 -0.57
C VAL A 101 -1.27 1.55 -0.05
N PHE A 102 -2.15 1.11 -0.94
CA PHE A 102 -3.26 0.22 -0.57
C PHE A 102 -2.79 -1.18 -0.15
N GLY A 103 -1.71 -1.67 -0.76
CA GLY A 103 -1.25 -3.03 -0.60
C GLY A 103 -2.16 -4.07 -1.30
N PRO A 104 -1.68 -5.31 -1.49
CA PRO A 104 -2.40 -6.32 -2.27
C PRO A 104 -3.41 -7.14 -1.46
N PHE A 105 -3.57 -6.87 -0.16
CA PHE A 105 -4.27 -7.76 0.78
C PHE A 105 -5.62 -7.24 1.27
N HIS A 106 -6.17 -6.17 0.71
CA HIS A 106 -7.56 -5.80 0.98
C HIS A 106 -8.51 -6.81 0.31
N VAL A 107 -9.66 -7.04 0.94
CA VAL A 107 -10.68 -7.99 0.47
C VAL A 107 -12.05 -7.34 0.59
N ASP A 108 -12.79 -7.32 -0.52
CA ASP A 108 -14.17 -6.87 -0.54
C ASP A 108 -15.07 -7.78 0.30
N GLY A 109 -16.12 -7.21 0.90
CA GLY A 109 -17.08 -7.97 1.69
C GLY A 109 -16.65 -8.27 3.13
N SER A 110 -15.62 -7.57 3.63
CA SER A 110 -15.31 -7.50 5.06
C SER A 110 -16.59 -7.18 5.87
N PRO A 111 -16.86 -7.90 6.97
CA PRO A 111 -18.11 -7.74 7.71
C PRO A 111 -18.20 -6.37 8.40
N GLU A 112 -19.37 -5.74 8.35
CA GLU A 112 -19.68 -4.63 9.25
C GLU A 112 -19.80 -5.16 10.70
N ARG A 113 -19.13 -4.50 11.63
CA ARG A 113 -19.00 -4.92 13.04
C ARG A 113 -19.48 -3.83 14.00
N GLN A 114 -19.78 -4.22 15.23
CA GLN A 114 -20.18 -3.29 16.29
C GLN A 114 -18.95 -2.61 16.90
N MET A 115 -19.15 -1.40 17.40
CA MET A 115 -18.08 -0.63 18.03
C MET A 115 -17.48 -1.40 19.21
N GLY A 116 -16.16 -1.56 19.22
CA GLY A 116 -15.43 -2.28 20.26
C GLY A 116 -15.30 -3.80 20.01
N ASP A 117 -15.86 -4.33 18.92
CA ASP A 117 -15.72 -5.74 18.57
C ASP A 117 -14.25 -6.14 18.40
N ASN A 118 -13.97 -7.41 18.71
CA ASN A 118 -12.67 -8.02 18.46
C ASN A 118 -12.61 -8.58 17.04
N ILE A 119 -11.68 -8.08 16.23
CA ILE A 119 -11.42 -8.56 14.86
C ILE A 119 -10.40 -9.69 14.82
N ASN A 120 -9.69 -9.97 15.92
CA ASN A 120 -8.84 -11.16 16.05
C ASN A 120 -9.71 -12.40 16.31
N LEU A 121 -9.87 -13.21 15.28
CA LEU A 121 -10.69 -14.42 15.26
C LEU A 121 -9.87 -15.69 15.51
N ASP A 122 -8.55 -15.64 15.31
CA ASP A 122 -7.66 -16.80 15.52
C ASP A 122 -7.14 -16.91 16.97
N GLY A 123 -7.27 -15.84 17.76
CA GLY A 123 -6.92 -15.80 19.18
C GLY A 123 -5.41 -15.77 19.45
N LYS A 124 -4.58 -15.48 18.43
CA LYS A 124 -3.13 -15.36 18.55
C LYS A 124 -2.69 -13.91 18.71
N GLY A 125 -1.46 -13.70 19.16
CA GLY A 125 -0.86 -12.37 19.31
C GLY A 125 -1.34 -11.55 20.51
N GLU A 126 -0.73 -10.38 20.70
CA GLU A 126 -1.07 -9.49 21.81
C GLU A 126 -2.18 -8.52 21.42
N LEU A 127 -3.30 -8.56 22.15
CA LEU A 127 -4.45 -7.72 21.86
C LEU A 127 -4.14 -6.21 22.02
N CYS A 128 -4.65 -5.43 21.09
CA CYS A 128 -4.52 -3.98 21.04
C CYS A 128 -5.91 -3.33 20.86
N LEU A 129 -6.21 -2.34 21.69
CA LEU A 129 -7.35 -1.44 21.52
C LEU A 129 -6.96 -0.34 20.53
N TYR A 130 -7.66 -0.28 19.42
CA TYR A 130 -7.58 0.84 18.49
C TYR A 130 -8.76 1.77 18.76
N GLU A 131 -8.49 3.07 18.91
CA GLU A 131 -9.55 4.06 19.09
C GLU A 131 -9.18 5.43 18.54
N GLY A 132 -10.19 6.23 18.23
CA GLY A 132 -9.99 7.58 17.75
C GLY A 132 -11.26 8.22 17.23
N ARG A 133 -11.09 9.24 16.39
CA ARG A 133 -12.16 9.98 15.73
C ARG A 133 -11.92 10.14 14.24
N VAL A 134 -13.01 10.19 13.48
CA VAL A 134 -13.03 10.65 12.09
C VAL A 134 -13.54 12.08 12.07
N LEU A 135 -12.70 13.00 11.61
CA LEU A 135 -12.88 14.45 11.68
C LEU A 135 -12.75 15.08 10.28
N ASP A 136 -13.33 16.26 10.10
CA ASP A 136 -12.99 17.15 8.99
C ASP A 136 -11.83 18.10 9.34
N LEU A 137 -11.37 18.89 8.38
CA LEU A 137 -10.25 19.84 8.53
C LEU A 137 -10.51 20.94 9.57
N ASP A 138 -11.77 21.20 9.90
CA ASP A 138 -12.16 22.18 10.92
C ASP A 138 -12.24 21.54 12.32
N GLY A 139 -11.96 20.23 12.43
CA GLY A 139 -12.03 19.45 13.66
C GLY A 139 -13.44 18.98 14.02
N ASN A 140 -14.42 19.11 13.12
CA ASN A 140 -15.77 18.63 13.37
C ASN A 140 -15.84 17.10 13.19
N PRO A 141 -16.58 16.37 14.03
CA PRO A 141 -16.79 14.94 13.85
C PRO A 141 -17.59 14.66 12.58
N ILE A 142 -17.19 13.61 11.85
CA ILE A 142 -17.90 13.11 10.68
C ILE A 142 -18.75 11.92 11.09
N ASP A 143 -20.07 12.13 11.16
CA ASP A 143 -21.04 11.08 11.45
C ASP A 143 -21.08 10.03 10.34
N ASN A 144 -21.27 8.77 10.74
CA ASN A 144 -21.44 7.62 9.86
C ASN A 144 -20.29 7.39 8.85
N ALA A 145 -19.11 7.94 9.12
CA ALA A 145 -17.89 7.59 8.38
C ALA A 145 -17.60 6.09 8.56
N TYR A 146 -17.22 5.40 7.49
CA TYR A 146 -16.74 4.03 7.60
C TYR A 146 -15.24 4.01 7.89
N VAL A 147 -14.82 3.06 8.71
CA VAL A 147 -13.43 2.69 9.00
C VAL A 147 -13.31 1.21 8.68
N ASP A 148 -12.82 0.90 7.49
CA ASP A 148 -12.51 -0.46 7.06
C ASP A 148 -11.04 -0.76 7.40
N VAL A 149 -10.82 -1.78 8.22
CA VAL A 149 -9.51 -2.15 8.77
C VAL A 149 -9.15 -3.58 8.37
N TRP A 150 -7.86 -3.77 8.06
CA TRP A 150 -7.26 -5.09 7.90
C TRP A 150 -5.80 -5.10 8.40
N SER A 151 -5.37 -6.22 8.95
CA SER A 151 -3.96 -6.46 9.31
C SER A 151 -3.58 -7.93 9.15
N ASP A 152 -2.28 -8.20 9.19
CA ASP A 152 -1.72 -9.52 9.38
C ASP A 152 -2.06 -10.11 10.77
N ASN A 153 -1.82 -11.41 10.92
CA ASN A 153 -1.83 -12.09 12.21
C ASN A 153 -0.45 -12.02 12.90
N ASP A 154 -0.32 -12.64 14.07
CA ASP A 154 0.92 -12.64 14.87
C ASP A 154 2.14 -13.26 14.13
N GLU A 155 1.88 -14.04 13.09
CA GLU A 155 2.88 -14.70 12.25
C GLU A 155 3.21 -13.90 10.97
N GLY A 156 2.61 -12.72 10.76
CA GLY A 156 2.87 -11.86 9.62
C GLY A 156 2.07 -12.21 8.35
N PHE A 157 0.96 -12.97 8.48
CA PHE A 157 0.14 -13.38 7.34
C PHE A 157 -1.27 -12.79 7.40
N TYR A 158 -1.77 -12.31 6.27
CA TYR A 158 -3.19 -12.01 6.08
C TYR A 158 -3.98 -13.30 5.86
N ASP A 159 -5.23 -13.33 6.28
CA ASP A 159 -6.14 -14.48 6.13
C ASP A 159 -6.19 -15.05 4.69
N VAL A 160 -6.19 -14.20 3.67
CA VAL A 160 -6.17 -14.59 2.25
C VAL A 160 -4.93 -15.35 1.82
N GLN A 161 -3.82 -15.20 2.53
CA GLN A 161 -2.60 -15.97 2.29
C GLN A 161 -2.68 -17.37 2.95
N GLN A 162 -3.62 -17.56 3.87
CA GLN A 162 -3.75 -18.75 4.72
C GLN A 162 -5.21 -19.21 4.87
N PRO A 163 -5.97 -19.43 3.77
CA PRO A 163 -7.41 -19.70 3.82
C PRO A 163 -7.80 -20.97 4.57
N ASP A 164 -6.89 -21.95 4.66
CA ASP A 164 -7.10 -23.21 5.38
C ASP A 164 -6.62 -23.18 6.85
N ILE A 165 -6.02 -22.08 7.29
CA ILE A 165 -5.38 -21.93 8.60
C ILE A 165 -6.04 -20.81 9.42
N GLN A 166 -6.31 -19.67 8.79
CA GLN A 166 -6.96 -18.54 9.44
C GLN A 166 -8.47 -18.58 9.20
N PRO A 167 -9.30 -18.18 10.20
CA PRO A 167 -10.72 -17.95 9.97
C PRO A 167 -10.94 -16.92 8.85
N PRO A 168 -11.97 -17.07 8.01
CA PRO A 168 -12.32 -16.04 7.03
C PRO A 168 -12.55 -14.69 7.70
N PHE A 169 -11.96 -13.63 7.15
CA PHE A 169 -12.01 -12.27 7.69
C PHE A 169 -11.35 -12.10 9.07
N ASN A 170 -10.39 -12.96 9.41
CA ASN A 170 -9.52 -12.74 10.58
C ASN A 170 -8.77 -11.41 10.45
N ASN A 171 -8.72 -10.65 11.53
CA ASN A 171 -8.14 -9.31 11.59
C ASN A 171 -8.71 -8.32 10.55
N ARG A 172 -10.00 -8.48 10.19
CA ARG A 172 -10.73 -7.56 9.30
C ARG A 172 -12.06 -7.11 9.89
N GLY A 173 -12.45 -5.87 9.59
CA GLY A 173 -13.79 -5.38 9.91
C GLY A 173 -14.07 -3.98 9.38
N ILE A 174 -15.35 -3.68 9.17
CA ILE A 174 -15.83 -2.34 8.83
C ILE A 174 -16.62 -1.79 10.00
N PHE A 175 -16.25 -0.60 10.47
CA PHE A 175 -16.91 0.10 11.58
C PHE A 175 -17.54 1.39 11.10
N ARG A 176 -18.69 1.77 11.65
CA ARG A 176 -19.34 3.06 11.40
C ARG A 176 -19.10 3.99 12.58
N ALA A 177 -18.46 5.13 12.32
CA ALA A 177 -18.23 6.16 13.31
C ALA A 177 -19.57 6.72 13.82
N GLY A 178 -19.65 6.98 15.12
CA GLY A 178 -20.82 7.60 15.73
C GLY A 178 -20.95 9.10 15.41
N VAL A 179 -22.01 9.73 15.91
CA VAL A 179 -22.27 11.18 15.74
C VAL A 179 -21.17 12.09 16.30
N ASP A 180 -20.36 11.57 17.22
CA ASP A 180 -19.20 12.24 17.80
C ASP A 180 -17.88 11.87 17.10
N GLY A 181 -17.98 11.23 15.94
CA GLY A 181 -16.90 10.82 15.06
C GLY A 181 -16.13 9.60 15.56
N ARG A 182 -16.49 9.02 16.72
CA ARG A 182 -15.65 8.00 17.35
C ARG A 182 -15.68 6.67 16.63
N TYR A 183 -14.53 6.01 16.60
CA TYR A 183 -14.38 4.60 16.27
C TYR A 183 -13.54 3.89 17.34
N SER A 184 -13.76 2.59 17.52
CA SER A 184 -12.94 1.72 18.34
C SER A 184 -13.14 0.24 17.98
N PHE A 185 -12.08 -0.55 18.07
CA PHE A 185 -12.13 -2.01 17.93
C PHE A 185 -10.94 -2.65 18.64
N VAL A 186 -11.02 -3.94 18.92
CA VAL A 186 -9.89 -4.73 19.43
C VAL A 186 -9.30 -5.54 18.27
N GLY A 187 -8.00 -5.39 18.02
CA GLY A 187 -7.23 -6.25 17.12
C GLY A 187 -6.01 -6.80 17.85
N ILE A 188 -4.95 -7.08 17.10
CA ILE A 188 -3.63 -7.35 17.68
C ILE A 188 -2.69 -6.18 17.44
N LYS A 189 -1.65 -6.03 18.27
CA LYS A 189 -0.50 -5.19 17.92
C LYS A 189 0.23 -5.87 16.75
N PRO A 190 0.37 -5.22 15.59
CA PRO A 190 0.96 -5.84 14.42
C PRO A 190 2.44 -6.14 14.66
N THR A 191 2.99 -7.06 13.87
CA THR A 191 4.41 -7.36 13.84
C THR A 191 4.99 -7.00 12.46
N SER A 192 6.31 -6.85 12.40
CA SER A 192 6.98 -6.66 11.13
C SER A 192 6.98 -7.96 10.34
N TYR A 193 6.65 -7.89 9.05
CA TYR A 193 6.57 -9.05 8.18
C TYR A 193 7.26 -8.81 6.83
N PRO A 194 7.84 -9.84 6.20
CA PRO A 194 8.39 -9.72 4.86
C PRO A 194 7.29 -9.68 3.80
N ILE A 195 7.44 -8.84 2.77
CA ILE A 195 6.68 -9.03 1.53
C ILE A 195 6.98 -10.42 0.92
N PRO A 196 6.10 -10.97 0.06
CA PRO A 196 6.41 -12.18 -0.70
C PRO A 196 7.75 -12.04 -1.43
N ASN A 197 8.71 -12.92 -1.11
CA ASN A 197 10.10 -12.83 -1.60
C ASN A 197 10.60 -14.12 -2.28
N ASP A 198 9.71 -15.07 -2.53
CA ASP A 198 9.95 -16.30 -3.28
C ASP A 198 9.93 -16.11 -4.81
N GLY A 199 9.60 -14.89 -5.28
CA GLY A 199 9.50 -14.55 -6.70
C GLY A 199 10.65 -13.71 -7.27
N PRO A 200 10.57 -13.32 -8.56
CA PRO A 200 11.52 -12.42 -9.19
C PRO A 200 11.75 -11.16 -8.39
N VAL A 201 10.72 -10.56 -7.79
CA VAL A 201 10.88 -9.33 -7.01
C VAL A 201 11.76 -9.57 -5.78
N GLY A 202 11.52 -10.67 -5.06
CA GLY A 202 12.37 -11.07 -3.94
C GLY A 202 13.82 -11.33 -4.34
N GLN A 203 14.03 -12.04 -5.45
CA GLN A 203 15.36 -12.29 -6.02
C GLN A 203 16.06 -10.97 -6.39
N MET A 204 15.34 -10.02 -6.99
CA MET A 204 15.88 -8.69 -7.31
C MET A 204 16.29 -7.94 -6.04
N LEU A 205 15.45 -7.95 -4.99
CA LEU A 205 15.81 -7.31 -3.73
C LEU A 205 17.06 -7.91 -3.10
N GLU A 206 17.18 -9.24 -3.09
CA GLU A 206 18.37 -9.94 -2.61
C GLU A 206 19.64 -9.50 -3.36
N GLN A 207 19.58 -9.44 -4.70
CA GLN A 207 20.71 -8.98 -5.53
C GLN A 207 21.05 -7.50 -5.34
N LEU A 208 20.07 -6.69 -4.88
CA LEU A 208 20.26 -5.28 -4.52
C LEU A 208 20.60 -5.07 -3.04
N GLU A 209 20.86 -6.15 -2.28
CA GLU A 209 21.13 -6.11 -0.84
C GLU A 209 20.02 -5.43 -0.02
N ARG A 210 18.77 -5.55 -0.48
CA ARG A 210 17.57 -5.00 0.17
C ARG A 210 16.81 -6.09 0.92
N HIS A 211 16.37 -5.79 2.14
CA HIS A 211 15.49 -6.69 2.89
C HIS A 211 14.02 -6.59 2.42
N PRO A 212 13.21 -7.66 2.59
CA PRO A 212 11.79 -7.65 2.21
C PRO A 212 10.87 -7.10 3.32
N PHE A 213 11.39 -6.83 4.52
CA PHE A 213 10.56 -6.46 5.66
C PHE A 213 9.84 -5.12 5.48
N ARG A 214 8.56 -5.13 5.89
CA ARG A 214 7.77 -3.94 6.17
C ARG A 214 7.66 -3.77 7.69
N PRO A 215 7.71 -2.52 8.20
CA PRO A 215 7.49 -2.25 9.62
C PRO A 215 6.09 -2.67 10.05
N ALA A 216 5.91 -2.99 11.34
CA ALA A 216 4.61 -3.35 11.88
C ALA A 216 3.56 -2.24 11.64
N HIS A 217 2.43 -2.60 11.02
CA HIS A 217 1.39 -1.64 10.66
C HIS A 217 -0.02 -2.24 10.60
N VAL A 218 -1.03 -1.38 10.63
CA VAL A 218 -2.43 -1.73 10.38
C VAL A 218 -2.96 -0.87 9.25
N HIS A 219 -3.70 -1.48 8.33
CA HIS A 219 -4.30 -0.77 7.21
C HIS A 219 -5.67 -0.21 7.52
N PHE A 220 -5.99 0.93 6.90
CA PHE A 220 -7.27 1.61 7.01
C PHE A 220 -7.73 2.15 5.65
N LEU A 221 -8.99 1.89 5.33
CA LEU A 221 -9.74 2.60 4.31
C LEU A 221 -10.89 3.35 5.00
N VAL A 222 -10.77 4.67 5.02
CA VAL A 222 -11.69 5.56 5.75
C VAL A 222 -12.42 6.44 4.75
N GLY A 223 -13.73 6.60 4.91
CA GLY A 223 -14.50 7.48 4.04
C GLY A 223 -15.86 7.84 4.57
N ALA A 224 -16.44 8.87 3.97
CA ALA A 224 -17.77 9.37 4.29
C ALA A 224 -18.37 10.07 3.05
N ASN A 225 -19.69 10.18 3.01
CA ASN A 225 -20.37 10.89 1.92
C ASN A 225 -19.91 12.35 1.85
N GLY A 226 -19.47 12.81 0.67
CA GLY A 226 -18.96 14.16 0.46
C GLY A 226 -17.49 14.37 0.86
N TYR A 227 -16.78 13.30 1.24
CA TYR A 227 -15.36 13.33 1.58
C TYR A 227 -14.54 12.47 0.63
N ASP A 228 -13.30 12.90 0.42
CA ASP A 228 -12.28 12.16 -0.31
C ASP A 228 -11.87 10.93 0.50
N ARG A 229 -11.86 9.77 -0.15
CA ARG A 229 -11.57 8.49 0.49
C ARG A 229 -10.09 8.45 0.91
N LEU A 230 -9.83 7.99 2.13
CA LEU A 230 -8.49 7.87 2.69
C LEU A 230 -8.07 6.41 2.73
N CYS A 231 -7.05 6.06 1.96
CA CYS A 231 -6.30 4.83 2.13
C CYS A 231 -5.02 5.15 2.90
N THR A 232 -4.83 4.55 4.08
CA THR A 232 -3.65 4.81 4.90
C THR A 232 -3.28 3.61 5.77
N HIS A 233 -2.12 3.68 6.40
CA HIS A 233 -1.72 2.81 7.50
C HIS A 233 -1.49 3.63 8.76
N ILE A 234 -1.40 2.95 9.90
CA ILE A 234 -0.62 3.44 11.05
C ILE A 234 0.50 2.45 11.33
N PHE A 235 1.69 2.97 11.67
CA PHE A 235 2.90 2.21 11.93
C PHE A 235 3.25 2.23 13.41
N VAL A 236 3.83 1.14 13.93
CA VAL A 236 4.24 1.06 15.33
C VAL A 236 5.49 1.89 15.56
N ALA A 237 5.42 2.88 16.45
CA ALA A 237 6.59 3.67 16.85
C ALA A 237 7.69 2.78 17.46
N GLY A 238 8.93 3.01 17.02
CA GLY A 238 10.10 2.25 17.46
C GLY A 238 10.32 0.92 16.74
N ASP A 239 9.52 0.61 15.72
CA ASP A 239 9.78 -0.55 14.87
C ASP A 239 11.12 -0.39 14.10
N PRO A 240 11.96 -1.43 14.03
CA PRO A 240 13.29 -1.34 13.43
C PRO A 240 13.30 -1.06 11.91
N TYR A 241 12.17 -1.24 11.20
CA TYR A 241 12.08 -1.06 9.76
C TYR A 241 11.39 0.24 9.32
N LEU A 242 11.14 1.18 10.25
CA LEU A 242 10.47 2.45 9.90
C LEU A 242 11.23 3.25 8.84
N GLU A 243 12.56 3.28 8.90
CA GLU A 243 13.41 4.02 7.96
C GLU A 243 13.76 3.21 6.70
N SER A 244 13.35 1.95 6.63
CA SER A 244 13.76 1.02 5.57
C SER A 244 12.63 0.15 5.03
N ASP A 245 11.36 0.57 5.19
CA ASP A 245 10.19 -0.12 4.64
C ASP A 245 10.40 -0.50 3.16
N SER A 246 10.28 -1.79 2.85
CA SER A 246 10.58 -2.33 1.52
C SER A 246 9.74 -1.72 0.40
N VAL A 247 8.60 -1.11 0.75
CA VAL A 247 7.66 -0.46 -0.19
C VAL A 247 7.50 1.05 0.05
N PHE A 248 8.34 1.66 0.89
CA PHE A 248 8.39 3.11 1.13
C PHE A 248 7.06 3.72 1.66
N GLY A 249 6.25 2.94 2.38
CA GLY A 249 4.93 3.35 2.82
C GLY A 249 4.89 4.23 4.08
N VAL A 250 6.01 4.34 4.81
CA VAL A 250 6.10 5.07 6.08
C VAL A 250 6.09 6.59 5.86
N LYS A 251 5.33 7.28 6.70
CA LYS A 251 5.31 8.74 6.81
C LYS A 251 5.24 9.14 8.28
N ASP A 252 5.92 10.21 8.67
CA ASP A 252 6.07 10.63 10.07
C ASP A 252 4.73 10.75 10.80
N MET A 253 3.70 11.33 10.15
CA MET A 253 2.36 11.50 10.72
C MET A 253 1.67 10.17 11.03
N LEU A 254 2.04 9.10 10.34
CA LEU A 254 1.41 7.79 10.44
C LEU A 254 2.10 6.89 11.48
N ILE A 255 3.17 7.37 12.14
CA ILE A 255 3.86 6.65 13.21
C ILE A 255 3.14 6.89 14.54
N VAL A 256 2.62 5.82 15.15
CA VAL A 256 1.76 5.87 16.32
C VAL A 256 2.39 5.12 17.50
N ALA A 257 2.31 5.72 18.69
CA ALA A 257 2.72 5.05 19.92
C ALA A 257 1.70 3.97 20.29
N PHE A 258 2.19 2.75 20.51
CA PHE A 258 1.40 1.65 21.06
C PHE A 258 1.66 1.59 22.56
N GLU A 259 0.75 2.15 23.34
CA GLU A 259 0.88 2.32 24.78
C GLU A 259 0.52 1.00 25.51
N PRO A 260 1.37 0.51 26.42
CA PRO A 260 1.03 -0.67 27.21
C PRO A 260 -0.04 -0.34 28.25
N LEU A 261 -1.02 -1.22 28.39
CA LEU A 261 -2.06 -1.19 29.43
C LEU A 261 -1.72 -2.23 30.50
N VAL A 262 -1.59 -1.77 31.75
CA VAL A 262 -1.21 -2.62 32.89
C VAL A 262 -2.43 -3.44 33.37
N ASP A 263 -2.20 -4.72 33.67
CA ASP A 263 -3.21 -5.65 34.22
C ASP A 263 -4.50 -5.81 33.38
N ALA A 264 -4.42 -5.53 32.07
CA ALA A 264 -5.54 -5.64 31.14
C ALA A 264 -5.40 -6.86 30.20
N THR A 265 -6.52 -7.49 29.85
CA THR A 265 -6.56 -8.52 28.80
C THR A 265 -6.12 -7.96 27.45
N THR A 266 -6.52 -6.72 27.16
CA THR A 266 -6.02 -5.93 26.03
C THR A 266 -4.78 -5.19 26.47
N LYS A 267 -3.60 -5.70 26.10
CA LYS A 267 -2.30 -5.23 26.59
C LYS A 267 -1.83 -3.92 25.98
N TRP A 268 -2.35 -3.56 24.82
CA TRP A 268 -1.90 -2.39 24.07
C TRP A 268 -3.04 -1.45 23.74
N LYS A 269 -2.73 -0.17 23.55
CA LYS A 269 -3.64 0.82 23.02
C LYS A 269 -2.94 1.66 21.96
N ALA A 270 -3.60 1.86 20.83
CA ALA A 270 -3.20 2.78 19.78
C ALA A 270 -4.33 3.80 19.57
N LYS A 271 -4.00 5.09 19.72
CA LYS A 271 -4.94 6.18 19.51
C LYS A 271 -4.59 6.95 18.24
N PHE A 272 -5.55 7.10 17.32
CA PHE A 272 -5.31 7.84 16.08
C PHE A 272 -6.57 8.53 15.57
N ASP A 273 -6.51 9.82 15.26
CA ASP A 273 -7.63 10.54 14.66
C ASP A 273 -7.42 10.68 13.15
N PHE A 274 -8.40 10.26 12.36
CA PHE A 274 -8.40 10.44 10.91
C PHE A 274 -9.04 11.78 10.55
N VAL A 275 -8.35 12.57 9.73
CA VAL A 275 -8.83 13.86 9.24
C VAL A 275 -9.05 13.77 7.73
N LEU A 276 -10.33 13.81 7.33
CA LEU A 276 -10.74 13.71 5.93
C LEU A 276 -10.87 15.08 5.27
N LYS A 277 -10.54 15.11 3.98
CA LYS A 277 -10.71 16.25 3.08
C LYS A 277 -12.08 16.15 2.41
N ARG A 278 -12.82 17.26 2.30
CA ARG A 278 -14.07 17.32 1.49
C ARG A 278 -13.75 17.26 -0.02
N LEU A 279 -14.68 16.71 -0.81
CA LEU A 279 -14.58 16.64 -2.27
C LEU A 279 -14.61 18.04 -2.93
#